data_AF-A0A2H0M3S9-F1
#
_entry.id   AF-A0A2H0M3S9-F1
#
_cell.length_a   1.000
_cell.length_b   1.000
_cell.length_c   1.000
_cell.angle_alpha   90.00
_cell.angle_beta   90.00
_cell.angle_gamma   90.00
#
_symmetry.space_group_name_H-M   'P 1'
#
loop_
_entity.id
_entity.type
_entity.pdbx_description
1 polymer ?
#
loop_
_entity_poly.entity_id
_entity_poly.type
_entity_poly.pdbx_seq_one_letter_code
_entity_poly.pdbx_strand_id
1 'polypeptide(L)'
;MKIHIASDHAGFKLKETLITFLGELGYEVKDFGAFEYDEHDDYPDFVVPLAKHVAETQINPPSPKATAGHSTDSKQINTDWETNEHRSGNSEYGIIIGGSGQGEAICANRFSGVRAIVFNGQYEPKDGREVPHEIETARQHNDANVLSLGARFLNEDEAKEAVRKFLETPFSGDERHVRRIGKIKKIGKISNKEALGEHDKDFDSWNILKQKINIRNDRVFFKEGDVWWVNLGCNIGFEMDGKHKEFSRPVVVLKKYNKFSFLSVPLTTSTNFNKYKISVGMVDGINATANLSQLKNIDSKRLINKVGFLEKKILIEIKKKISHLNLD
;
A
#
# COMPACT_ATOMS: atom_id res chain seq x y z
N MET A 1 12.15 22.16 6.23
CA MET A 1 12.27 20.78 5.72
C MET A 1 12.59 19.89 6.91
N LYS A 2 12.00 18.69 6.99
CA LYS A 2 12.28 17.77 8.11
C LYS A 2 13.24 16.68 7.66
N ILE A 3 14.27 16.46 8.46
CA ILE A 3 15.30 15.45 8.18
C ILE A 3 15.25 14.41 9.28
N HIS A 4 15.06 13.16 8.88
CA HIS A 4 15.07 12.02 9.78
C HIS A 4 16.45 11.39 9.70
N ILE A 5 17.08 11.11 10.83
CA ILE A 5 18.41 10.52 10.86
C ILE A 5 18.46 9.28 11.75
N ALA A 6 19.24 8.28 11.33
CA ALA A 6 19.50 7.09 12.13
C ALA A 6 20.89 6.49 11.84
N SER A 7 21.44 5.76 12.81
CA SER A 7 22.65 4.97 12.63
C SER A 7 22.72 3.78 13.58
N ASP A 8 23.59 2.82 13.30
CA ASP A 8 24.15 1.90 14.30
C ASP A 8 25.40 2.54 14.96
N HIS A 9 26.10 1.76 15.78
CA HIS A 9 27.36 2.13 16.42
C HIS A 9 28.43 2.57 15.43
N ALA A 10 28.52 1.94 14.26
CA ALA A 10 29.54 2.24 13.27
C ALA A 10 29.32 3.61 12.62
N GLY A 11 28.07 4.08 12.55
CA GLY A 11 27.70 5.42 12.08
C GLY A 11 27.53 6.47 13.19
N PHE A 12 27.49 6.08 14.47
CA PHE A 12 27.06 6.92 15.59
C PHE A 12 27.78 8.27 15.68
N LYS A 13 29.13 8.26 15.62
CA LYS A 13 29.90 9.51 15.70
C LYS A 13 29.57 10.46 14.54
N LEU A 14 29.46 9.94 13.32
CA LEU A 14 29.14 10.74 12.14
C LEU A 14 27.69 11.26 12.20
N LYS A 15 26.76 10.48 12.76
CA LYS A 15 25.38 10.92 13.01
C LYS A 15 25.35 12.16 13.88
N GLU A 16 26.03 12.15 15.02
CA GLU A 16 26.06 13.29 15.95
C GLU A 16 26.61 14.56 15.29
N THR A 17 27.70 14.42 14.52
CA THR A 17 28.26 15.52 13.72
C THR A 17 27.24 16.07 12.72
N LEU A 18 26.53 15.19 12.01
CA LEU A 18 25.54 15.59 11.01
C LEU A 18 24.26 16.19 11.62
N ILE A 19 23.81 15.73 12.80
CA ILE A 19 22.69 16.36 13.53
C ILE A 19 23.01 17.83 13.80
N THR A 20 24.21 18.10 14.30
CA THR A 20 24.67 19.47 14.58
C THR A 20 24.70 20.30 13.31
N PHE A 21 25.37 19.80 12.27
CA PHE A 21 25.48 20.47 10.97
C PHE A 21 24.11 20.77 10.33
N LEU A 22 23.18 19.82 10.36
CA LEU A 22 21.82 20.02 9.84
C LEU A 22 21.05 21.09 10.63
N GLY A 23 21.24 21.13 11.95
CA GLY A 23 20.70 22.18 12.81
C GLY A 23 21.25 23.56 12.47
N GLU A 24 22.54 23.67 12.21
CA GLU A 24 23.19 24.92 11.76
C GLU A 24 22.63 25.41 10.41
N LEU A 25 22.25 24.49 9.52
CA LEU A 25 21.57 24.81 8.26
C LEU A 25 20.08 25.15 8.43
N GLY A 26 19.53 25.10 9.65
CA GLY A 26 18.14 25.46 9.95
C GLY A 26 17.12 24.36 9.65
N TYR A 27 17.55 23.10 9.52
CA TYR A 27 16.65 21.97 9.32
C TYR A 27 16.06 21.47 10.65
N GLU A 28 14.81 21.01 10.62
CA GLU A 28 14.21 20.30 11.75
C GLU A 28 14.68 18.84 11.69
N VAL A 29 15.50 18.42 12.65
CA VAL A 29 16.09 17.07 12.68
C VAL A 29 15.34 16.19 13.69
N LYS A 30 14.93 15.01 13.25
CA LYS A 30 14.38 13.96 14.12
C LYS A 30 15.34 12.77 14.12
N ASP A 31 15.92 12.50 15.27
CA ASP A 31 16.78 11.33 15.50
C ASP A 31 15.93 10.09 15.83
N PHE A 32 16.18 8.99 15.12
CA PHE A 32 15.56 7.67 15.36
C PHE A 32 16.52 6.70 16.07
N GLY A 33 17.70 7.18 16.45
CA GLY A 33 18.73 6.42 17.14
C GLY A 33 19.80 5.87 16.18
N ALA A 34 20.85 5.23 16.67
CA ALA A 34 21.13 4.94 18.08
C ALA A 34 21.28 6.24 18.91
N PHE A 35 20.73 6.26 20.12
CA PHE A 35 20.76 7.44 20.99
C PHE A 35 22.03 7.48 21.86
N GLU A 36 22.69 6.34 22.00
CA GLU A 36 23.94 6.15 22.72
C GLU A 36 24.82 5.19 21.91
N TYR A 37 26.14 5.24 22.13
CA TYR A 37 27.06 4.30 21.50
C TYR A 37 27.00 2.94 22.19
N ASP A 38 26.63 1.91 21.43
CA ASP A 38 26.70 0.51 21.85
C ASP A 38 27.28 -0.34 20.73
N GLU A 39 28.52 -0.83 20.88
CA GLU A 39 29.24 -1.59 19.85
C GLU A 39 28.55 -2.89 19.40
N HIS A 40 27.51 -3.33 20.12
CA HIS A 40 26.73 -4.53 19.82
C HIS A 40 25.33 -4.22 19.26
N ASP A 41 25.01 -2.96 18.99
CA ASP A 41 23.72 -2.59 18.42
C ASP A 41 23.56 -3.05 16.96
N ASP A 42 22.30 -3.13 16.53
CA ASP A 42 21.91 -3.65 15.23
C ASP A 42 21.20 -2.55 14.41
N TYR A 43 21.79 -2.17 13.26
CA TYR A 43 21.24 -1.12 12.39
C TYR A 43 19.73 -1.26 12.03
N PRO A 44 19.12 -2.46 11.87
CA PRO A 44 17.70 -2.55 11.57
C PRO A 44 16.79 -1.93 12.63
N ASP A 45 17.19 -1.92 13.90
CA ASP A 45 16.38 -1.40 15.00
C ASP A 45 16.12 0.11 14.87
N PHE A 46 17.03 0.83 14.25
CA PHE A 46 16.93 2.28 14.02
C PHE A 46 16.51 2.62 12.59
N VAL A 47 16.98 1.86 11.59
CA VAL A 47 16.67 2.09 10.18
C VAL A 47 15.21 1.77 9.85
N VAL A 48 14.62 0.71 10.43
CA VAL A 48 13.23 0.32 10.15
C VAL A 48 12.22 1.39 10.58
N PRO A 49 12.26 1.92 11.81
CA PRO A 49 11.37 3.01 12.23
C PRO A 49 11.48 4.25 11.33
N LEU A 50 12.69 4.66 10.95
CA LEU A 50 12.92 5.79 10.05
C LEU A 50 12.34 5.52 8.66
N ALA A 51 12.64 4.35 8.07
CA ALA A 51 12.18 4.00 6.74
C ALA A 51 10.65 3.88 6.65
N LYS A 52 10.00 3.33 7.68
CA LYS A 52 8.52 3.34 7.80
C LYS A 52 7.98 4.75 7.81
N HIS A 53 8.58 5.64 8.60
CA HIS A 53 8.14 7.03 8.70
C HIS A 53 8.26 7.76 7.36
N VAL A 54 9.41 7.60 6.66
CA VAL A 54 9.60 8.16 5.32
C VAL A 54 8.62 7.54 4.32
N ALA A 55 8.31 6.23 4.41
CA ALA A 55 7.34 5.59 3.53
C ALA A 55 5.92 6.15 3.71
N GLU A 56 5.47 6.33 4.96
CA GLU A 56 4.14 6.83 5.29
C GLU A 56 3.89 8.25 4.76
N THR A 57 4.89 9.13 4.86
CA THR A 57 4.80 10.52 4.36
C THR A 57 4.73 10.60 2.83
N GLN A 58 5.24 9.59 2.12
CA GLN A 58 5.07 9.49 0.67
C GLN A 58 3.68 9.02 0.25
N ILE A 59 3.00 8.24 1.11
CA ILE A 59 1.66 7.68 0.83
C ILE A 59 0.57 8.67 1.24
N ASN A 60 0.73 9.32 2.39
CA ASN A 60 -0.20 10.28 2.95
C ASN A 60 0.53 11.62 3.14
N PRO A 61 0.72 12.42 2.08
CA PRO A 61 1.33 13.73 2.23
C PRO A 61 0.50 14.57 3.22
N PRO A 62 1.13 15.29 4.16
CA PRO A 62 0.40 16.15 5.07
C PRO A 62 -0.42 17.16 4.26
N SER A 63 -1.70 17.32 4.62
CA SER A 63 -2.57 18.31 3.98
C SER A 63 -1.93 19.70 4.08
N PRO A 64 -1.96 20.52 3.01
CA PRO A 64 -1.53 21.90 3.11
C PRO A 64 -2.24 22.55 4.29
N LYS A 65 -1.49 23.16 5.22
CA LYS A 65 -2.09 23.95 6.29
C LYS A 65 -2.92 25.05 5.60
N ALA A 66 -4.24 24.98 5.76
CA ALA A 66 -5.14 25.99 5.24
C ALA A 66 -4.72 27.34 5.82
N THR A 67 -4.19 28.22 4.98
CA THR A 67 -4.17 29.64 5.27
C THR A 67 -5.61 30.09 5.40
N ALA A 68 -5.95 30.68 6.54
CA ALA A 68 -7.30 31.13 6.84
C ALA A 68 -7.74 32.19 5.81
N GLY A 69 -8.55 31.76 4.84
CA GLY A 69 -9.24 32.60 3.88
C GLY A 69 -10.63 32.03 3.67
N HIS A 70 -11.65 32.79 4.09
CA HIS A 70 -13.05 32.44 3.92
C HIS A 70 -13.40 32.32 2.42
N SER A 71 -14.05 31.23 2.02
CA SER A 71 -15.15 31.25 1.05
C SER A 71 -15.78 29.87 0.92
N THR A 72 -17.10 29.84 1.04
CA THR A 72 -18.01 28.72 0.80
C THR A 72 -18.02 28.30 -0.67
N ASP A 73 -17.89 27.01 -0.96
CA ASP A 73 -18.92 26.24 -1.68
C ASP A 73 -18.51 24.80 -1.98
N SER A 74 -19.54 23.97 -2.12
CA SER A 74 -19.54 22.52 -2.06
C SER A 74 -19.10 21.79 -3.34
N LYS A 75 -18.63 20.54 -3.13
CA LYS A 75 -18.62 19.38 -4.04
C LYS A 75 -17.70 19.45 -5.27
N GLN A 76 -16.55 18.78 -5.14
CA GLN A 76 -15.98 17.98 -6.22
C GLN A 76 -15.23 16.77 -5.64
N ILE A 77 -15.64 15.57 -6.08
CA ILE A 77 -14.91 14.33 -5.83
C ILE A 77 -13.74 14.34 -6.80
N ASN A 78 -12.54 14.49 -6.26
CA ASN A 78 -11.32 14.66 -7.05
C ASN A 78 -10.89 13.32 -7.65
N THR A 79 -10.95 13.20 -8.98
CA THR A 79 -10.50 12.06 -9.78
C THR A 79 -9.28 12.43 -10.61
N ASP A 80 -8.30 13.13 -10.04
CA ASP A 80 -7.16 13.61 -10.82
C ASP A 80 -5.84 12.96 -10.34
N TRP A 81 -5.32 12.05 -11.15
CA TRP A 81 -3.94 11.54 -11.08
C TRP A 81 -3.00 12.31 -12.03
N GLU A 82 -3.41 13.49 -12.47
CA GLU A 82 -2.63 14.36 -13.35
C GLU A 82 -2.58 15.78 -12.79
N THR A 83 -1.72 16.03 -11.80
CA THR A 83 -1.05 17.32 -11.70
C THR A 83 0.33 17.14 -11.11
N ASN A 84 1.30 17.60 -11.88
CA ASN A 84 2.70 17.72 -11.54
C ASN A 84 2.85 18.93 -10.60
N GLU A 85 2.23 18.90 -9.42
CA GLU A 85 2.43 19.96 -8.43
C GLU A 85 3.80 19.78 -7.77
N HIS A 86 4.69 20.73 -8.07
CA HIS A 86 5.93 20.93 -7.35
C HIS A 86 5.66 20.96 -5.85
N ARG A 87 6.29 20.02 -5.11
CA ARG A 87 6.25 19.90 -3.65
C ARG A 87 6.97 21.09 -2.99
N SER A 88 6.39 22.28 -3.04
CA SER A 88 6.81 23.42 -2.21
C SER A 88 5.99 23.42 -0.92
N GLY A 89 6.44 22.68 0.10
CA GLY A 89 5.87 22.89 1.43
C GLY A 89 6.20 21.91 2.56
N ASN A 90 6.58 20.66 2.30
CA ASN A 90 6.86 19.71 3.40
C ASN A 90 7.65 18.48 2.92
N SER A 91 8.78 18.69 2.25
CA SER A 91 9.65 17.59 1.87
C SER A 91 10.32 17.02 3.12
N GLU A 92 10.22 15.70 3.28
CA GLU A 92 10.88 14.95 4.36
C GLU A 92 11.86 13.97 3.74
N TYR A 93 13.07 13.92 4.30
CA TYR A 93 14.16 13.06 3.82
C TYR A 93 14.75 12.24 4.95
N GLY A 94 15.26 11.06 4.63
CA GLY A 94 16.03 10.23 5.54
C GLY A 94 17.53 10.32 5.30
N ILE A 95 18.32 10.29 6.36
CA ILE A 95 19.75 10.04 6.33
C ILE A 95 20.00 8.84 7.24
N ILE A 96 20.60 7.78 6.71
CA ILE A 96 20.97 6.59 7.49
C ILE A 96 22.47 6.38 7.37
N ILE A 97 23.10 5.92 8.45
CA ILE A 97 24.56 5.83 8.51
C ILE A 97 24.93 4.50 9.14
N GLY A 98 25.87 3.80 8.53
CA GLY A 98 26.48 2.64 9.15
C GLY A 98 27.90 2.45 8.67
N GLY A 99 28.49 1.30 8.99
CA GLY A 99 29.89 1.04 8.61
C GLY A 99 30.12 1.17 7.10
N SER A 100 29.21 0.61 6.28
CA SER A 100 29.28 0.67 4.82
C SER A 100 28.13 1.38 4.12
N GLY A 101 27.05 1.69 4.86
CA GLY A 101 25.80 2.22 4.32
C GLY A 101 24.98 1.19 3.52
N GLN A 102 25.52 0.01 3.20
CA GLN A 102 24.86 -0.97 2.34
C GLN A 102 23.71 -1.69 3.06
N GLY A 103 23.95 -2.18 4.27
CA GLY A 103 22.95 -2.90 5.06
C GLY A 103 21.74 -2.03 5.39
N GLU A 104 22.03 -0.78 5.74
CA GLU A 104 21.06 0.26 6.07
C GLU A 104 20.19 0.56 4.84
N ALA A 105 20.79 0.77 3.66
CA ALA A 105 20.05 1.01 2.43
C ALA A 105 19.22 -0.21 2.00
N ILE A 106 19.75 -1.43 2.13
CA ILE A 106 19.01 -2.67 1.84
C ILE A 106 17.78 -2.78 2.73
N CYS A 107 17.92 -2.49 4.02
CA CYS A 107 16.85 -2.53 5.00
C CYS A 107 15.79 -1.46 4.71
N ALA A 108 16.21 -0.21 4.50
CA ALA A 108 15.31 0.90 4.20
C ALA A 108 14.49 0.68 2.92
N ASN A 109 15.11 0.12 1.87
CA ASN A 109 14.44 -0.17 0.59
C ASN A 109 13.41 -1.31 0.65
N ARG A 110 13.23 -1.99 1.79
CA ARG A 110 12.13 -2.95 2.00
C ARG A 110 10.76 -2.27 2.13
N PHE A 111 10.74 -0.97 2.42
CA PHE A 111 9.50 -0.22 2.63
C PHE A 111 9.04 0.45 1.34
N SER A 112 7.80 0.16 0.94
CA SER A 112 7.24 0.73 -0.29
C SER A 112 7.25 2.25 -0.25
N GLY A 113 7.83 2.88 -1.28
CA GLY A 113 7.95 4.33 -1.36
C GLY A 113 9.30 4.87 -0.89
N VAL A 114 10.12 4.08 -0.19
CA VAL A 114 11.52 4.40 0.10
C VAL A 114 12.39 4.11 -1.11
N ARG A 115 13.32 5.04 -1.39
CA ARG A 115 14.36 4.95 -2.42
C ARG A 115 15.66 5.42 -1.78
N ALA A 116 16.28 4.49 -1.04
CA ALA A 116 17.56 4.69 -0.38
C ALA A 116 18.72 4.42 -1.33
N ILE A 117 19.69 5.32 -1.37
CA ILE A 117 20.93 5.20 -2.16
C ILE A 117 22.13 5.20 -1.23
N VAL A 118 23.16 4.45 -1.56
CA VAL A 118 24.41 4.41 -0.78
C VAL A 118 25.42 5.38 -1.38
N PHE A 119 26.13 6.09 -0.52
CA PHE A 119 27.25 6.94 -0.90
C PHE A 119 28.46 6.66 -0.01
N ASN A 120 29.56 6.28 -0.65
CA ASN A 120 30.83 5.90 -0.03
C ASN A 120 32.00 6.77 -0.52
N GLY A 121 31.69 7.95 -1.09
CA GLY A 121 32.67 8.84 -1.71
C GLY A 121 32.42 8.98 -3.20
N GLN A 122 32.69 10.16 -3.75
CA GLN A 122 32.54 10.40 -5.18
C GLN A 122 33.64 9.64 -5.94
N TYR A 123 33.26 8.84 -6.92
CA TYR A 123 34.24 8.17 -7.77
C TYR A 123 35.06 9.18 -8.59
N GLU A 124 36.39 9.09 -8.47
CA GLU A 124 37.35 9.85 -9.27
C GLU A 124 38.10 8.91 -10.22
N PRO A 125 37.81 8.95 -11.54
CA PRO A 125 38.45 8.07 -12.49
C PRO A 125 39.89 8.49 -12.80
N LYS A 126 40.80 7.51 -12.83
CA LYS A 126 42.24 7.74 -13.09
C LYS A 126 42.55 8.21 -14.52
N ASP A 127 41.64 7.99 -15.47
CA ASP A 127 41.79 8.39 -16.88
C ASP A 127 41.31 9.84 -17.13
N GLY A 128 40.84 10.55 -16.09
CA GLY A 128 40.42 11.94 -16.17
C GLY A 128 39.07 12.15 -16.86
N ARG A 129 38.31 11.10 -17.16
CA ARG A 129 36.97 11.26 -17.73
C ARG A 129 36.04 11.93 -16.73
N GLU A 130 35.17 12.81 -17.22
CA GLU A 130 34.13 13.38 -16.38
C GLU A 130 33.10 12.32 -16.00
N VAL A 131 32.75 12.25 -14.72
CA VAL A 131 31.69 11.36 -14.22
C VAL A 131 30.65 12.20 -13.47
N PRO A 132 29.35 11.91 -13.67
CA PRO A 132 28.31 12.59 -12.92
C PRO A 132 28.50 12.41 -11.41
N HIS A 133 28.12 13.45 -10.65
CA HIS A 133 28.13 13.35 -9.20
C HIS A 133 27.04 12.37 -8.74
N GLU A 134 27.41 11.38 -7.93
CA GLU A 134 26.52 10.26 -7.57
C GLU A 134 25.29 10.74 -6.79
N ILE A 135 25.49 11.64 -5.83
CA ILE A 135 24.40 12.26 -5.05
C ILE A 135 23.42 13.03 -5.93
N GLU A 136 23.92 13.87 -6.85
CA GLU A 136 23.07 14.67 -7.73
C GLU A 136 22.27 13.76 -8.65
N THR A 137 22.94 12.77 -9.25
CA THR A 137 22.32 11.74 -10.08
C THR A 137 21.24 10.98 -9.31
N ALA A 138 21.48 10.63 -8.04
CA ALA A 138 20.51 9.94 -7.21
C ALA A 138 19.24 10.77 -6.97
N ARG A 139 19.37 12.07 -6.75
CA ARG A 139 18.23 12.99 -6.59
C ARG A 139 17.54 13.24 -7.93
N GLN A 140 18.28 13.64 -8.96
CA GLN A 140 17.74 13.98 -10.28
C GLN A 140 17.05 12.80 -10.97
N HIS A 141 17.65 11.60 -10.94
CA HIS A 141 17.17 10.46 -11.72
C HIS A 141 16.26 9.52 -10.94
N ASN A 142 16.48 9.37 -9.63
CA ASN A 142 15.75 8.38 -8.82
C ASN A 142 14.78 9.02 -7.84
N ASP A 143 14.76 10.36 -7.74
CA ASP A 143 14.07 11.09 -6.68
C ASP A 143 14.36 10.44 -5.31
N ALA A 144 15.62 10.10 -5.05
CA ALA A 144 16.00 9.37 -3.85
C ALA A 144 15.57 10.15 -2.61
N ASN A 145 14.85 9.51 -1.69
CA ASN A 145 14.32 10.16 -0.49
C ASN A 145 15.01 9.71 0.80
N VAL A 146 15.97 8.79 0.69
CA VAL A 146 16.87 8.41 1.78
C VAL A 146 18.30 8.37 1.25
N LEU A 147 19.24 8.99 1.97
CA LEU A 147 20.67 8.90 1.73
C LEU A 147 21.29 7.97 2.77
N SER A 148 22.02 6.94 2.32
CA SER A 148 22.77 6.04 3.18
C SER A 148 24.27 6.32 3.07
N LEU A 149 24.93 6.62 4.19
CA LEU A 149 26.35 6.96 4.23
C LEU A 149 27.17 5.82 4.83
N GLY A 150 28.26 5.44 4.15
CA GLY A 150 29.25 4.52 4.70
C GLY A 150 30.31 5.26 5.51
N ALA A 151 30.14 5.30 6.84
CA ALA A 151 31.00 6.06 7.76
C ALA A 151 32.48 5.64 7.72
N ARG A 152 32.80 4.41 7.31
CA ARG A 152 34.19 3.93 7.18
C ARG A 152 34.91 4.43 5.91
N PHE A 153 34.17 5.03 4.97
CA PHE A 153 34.68 5.43 3.67
C PHE A 153 34.74 6.95 3.48
N LEU A 154 34.16 7.71 4.41
CA LEU A 154 33.99 9.15 4.30
C LEU A 154 34.66 9.86 5.47
N ASN A 155 35.27 11.01 5.20
CA ASN A 155 35.55 11.98 6.24
C ASN A 155 34.31 12.87 6.50
N GLU A 156 34.38 13.69 7.57
CA GLU A 156 33.24 14.53 7.98
C GLU A 156 32.85 15.57 6.92
N ASP A 157 33.82 16.16 6.21
CA ASP A 157 33.56 17.19 5.22
C ASP A 157 32.90 16.60 3.97
N GLU A 158 33.38 15.44 3.51
CA GLU A 158 32.75 14.69 2.41
C GLU A 158 31.31 14.29 2.74
N ALA A 159 31.06 13.84 3.98
CA ALA A 159 29.73 13.47 4.43
C ALA A 159 28.78 14.68 4.50
N LYS A 160 29.24 15.81 5.08
CA LYS A 160 28.47 17.07 5.13
C LYS A 160 28.13 17.58 3.73
N GLU A 161 29.10 17.55 2.83
CA GLU A 161 28.92 17.97 1.45
C GLU A 161 27.94 17.05 0.70
N ALA A 162 28.04 15.73 0.88
CA ALA A 162 27.09 14.78 0.32
C ALA A 162 25.66 15.02 0.82
N VAL A 163 25.48 15.24 2.13
CA VAL A 163 24.17 15.56 2.72
C VAL A 163 23.62 16.87 2.14
N ARG A 164 24.45 17.91 2.08
CA ARG A 164 24.04 19.21 1.52
C ARG A 164 23.57 19.07 0.07
N LYS A 165 24.40 18.47 -0.80
CA LYS A 165 24.03 18.20 -2.20
C LYS A 165 22.74 17.39 -2.32
N PHE A 166 22.56 16.38 -1.46
CA PHE A 166 21.36 15.53 -1.48
C PHE A 166 20.08 16.33 -1.18
N LEU A 167 20.14 17.23 -0.19
CA LEU A 167 18.99 18.03 0.21
C LEU A 167 18.68 19.18 -0.76
N GLU A 168 19.71 19.77 -1.36
CA GLU A 168 19.58 20.92 -2.27
C GLU A 168 19.24 20.50 -3.71
N THR A 169 19.63 19.30 -4.14
CA THR A 169 19.41 18.86 -5.52
C THR A 169 17.92 18.49 -5.74
N PRO A 170 17.22 19.19 -6.64
CA PRO A 170 15.84 18.85 -6.98
C PRO A 170 15.77 17.59 -7.85
N PHE A 171 14.62 16.93 -7.82
CA PHE A 171 14.29 15.91 -8.82
C PHE A 171 14.14 16.56 -10.20
N SER A 172 14.68 15.95 -11.26
CA SER A 172 14.65 16.57 -12.60
C SER A 172 13.24 16.59 -13.20
N GLY A 173 12.40 15.62 -12.83
CA GLY A 173 11.06 15.48 -13.40
C GLY A 173 11.03 14.88 -14.80
N ASP A 174 12.17 14.44 -15.37
CA ASP A 174 12.18 13.95 -16.75
C ASP A 174 11.29 12.71 -16.90
N GLU A 175 10.56 12.64 -18.02
CA GLU A 175 9.58 11.59 -18.28
C GLU A 175 10.15 10.17 -18.13
N ARG A 176 11.41 9.97 -18.54
CA ARG A 176 12.09 8.66 -18.39
C ARG A 176 12.27 8.26 -16.93
N HIS A 177 12.55 9.22 -16.04
CA HIS A 177 12.80 9.01 -14.62
C HIS A 177 11.48 8.80 -13.89
N VAL A 178 10.49 9.65 -14.15
CA VAL A 178 9.11 9.49 -13.67
C VAL A 178 8.56 8.10 -14.04
N ARG A 179 8.73 7.66 -15.29
CA ARG A 179 8.30 6.33 -15.75
C ARG A 179 8.99 5.20 -14.99
N ARG A 180 10.31 5.28 -14.76
CA ARG A 180 11.07 4.26 -14.02
C ARG A 180 10.65 4.19 -12.55
N ILE A 181 10.51 5.34 -11.88
CA ILE A 181 10.00 5.42 -10.51
C ILE A 181 8.58 4.84 -10.43
N GLY A 182 7.73 5.13 -11.41
CA GLY A 182 6.39 4.53 -11.53
C GLY A 182 6.41 3.02 -11.64
N LYS A 183 7.39 2.44 -12.35
CA LYS A 183 7.61 0.98 -12.39
C LYS A 183 8.12 0.44 -11.06
N ILE A 184 9.08 1.09 -10.40
CA ILE A 184 9.58 0.69 -9.08
C ILE A 184 8.45 0.65 -8.05
N LYS A 185 7.57 1.66 -8.04
CA LYS A 185 6.37 1.71 -7.17
C LYS A 185 5.43 0.51 -7.39
N LYS A 186 5.49 -0.15 -8.54
CA LYS A 186 4.71 -1.36 -8.85
C LYS A 186 5.42 -2.65 -8.43
N ILE A 187 6.75 -2.67 -8.22
CA ILE A 187 7.50 -3.89 -7.84
C ILE A 187 7.03 -4.44 -6.48
N GLY A 188 6.89 -3.58 -5.47
CA GLY A 188 6.29 -3.96 -4.17
C GLY A 188 4.78 -4.22 -4.22
N LYS A 189 4.15 -3.93 -5.37
CA LYS A 189 2.76 -4.25 -5.70
C LYS A 189 2.70 -5.25 -6.85
N ILE A 190 3.73 -6.08 -7.05
CA ILE A 190 3.59 -7.26 -7.90
C ILE A 190 2.59 -8.16 -7.16
N SER A 191 1.30 -7.82 -7.33
CA SER A 191 0.33 -8.78 -7.78
C SER A 191 1.01 -9.52 -8.91
N ASN A 192 1.13 -10.82 -8.80
CA ASN A 192 1.74 -11.71 -9.77
C ASN A 192 1.24 -11.52 -11.24
N LYS A 193 0.39 -10.55 -11.57
CA LYS A 193 -0.16 -10.21 -12.89
C LYS A 193 0.81 -10.27 -14.08
N GLU A 194 2.08 -9.89 -13.94
CA GLU A 194 3.03 -9.92 -15.08
C GLU A 194 3.61 -11.33 -15.33
N ALA A 195 3.42 -12.28 -14.41
CA ALA A 195 3.80 -13.69 -14.55
C ALA A 195 2.60 -14.62 -14.84
N LEU A 196 1.41 -14.06 -15.04
CA LEU A 196 0.17 -14.76 -14.84
C LEU A 196 -0.75 -14.62 -16.07
N GLY A 197 -1.09 -15.75 -16.68
CA GLY A 197 -1.87 -15.83 -17.91
C GLY A 197 -3.35 -15.43 -17.73
N GLU A 198 -4.17 -15.56 -18.77
CA GLU A 198 -5.60 -15.16 -18.76
C GLU A 198 -6.48 -15.85 -17.68
N HIS A 199 -5.94 -16.82 -16.93
CA HIS A 199 -6.64 -17.58 -15.89
C HIS A 199 -6.28 -17.19 -14.46
N ASP A 200 -5.51 -16.13 -14.27
CA ASP A 200 -4.90 -15.91 -12.98
C ASP A 200 -5.63 -14.98 -12.01
N LYS A 201 -5.60 -15.42 -10.76
CA LYS A 201 -6.37 -14.87 -9.65
C LYS A 201 -5.60 -13.73 -8.96
N ASP A 202 -6.23 -12.57 -8.84
CA ASP A 202 -5.64 -11.36 -8.23
C ASP A 202 -5.78 -11.38 -6.69
N PHE A 203 -5.02 -12.27 -6.05
CA PHE A 203 -5.04 -12.46 -4.59
C PHE A 203 -4.56 -11.23 -3.82
N ASP A 204 -3.56 -10.50 -4.33
CA ASP A 204 -2.96 -9.37 -3.63
C ASP A 204 -3.90 -8.17 -3.56
N SER A 205 -4.56 -7.83 -4.67
CA SER A 205 -5.58 -6.77 -4.66
C SER A 205 -6.75 -7.15 -3.75
N TRP A 206 -7.13 -8.43 -3.73
CA TRP A 206 -8.13 -8.92 -2.79
C TRP A 206 -7.65 -8.79 -1.33
N ASN A 207 -6.41 -9.14 -1.02
CA ASN A 207 -5.85 -9.02 0.32
C ASN A 207 -5.86 -7.57 0.82
N ILE A 208 -5.46 -6.62 -0.02
CA ILE A 208 -5.51 -5.18 0.28
C ILE A 208 -6.95 -4.74 0.57
N LEU A 209 -7.91 -5.10 -0.28
CA LEU A 209 -9.32 -4.74 -0.08
C LEU A 209 -9.89 -5.40 1.19
N LYS A 210 -9.54 -6.65 1.46
CA LYS A 210 -9.97 -7.39 2.65
C LYS A 210 -9.50 -6.71 3.95
N GLN A 211 -8.26 -6.22 3.99
CA GLN A 211 -7.75 -5.43 5.11
C GLN A 211 -8.54 -4.14 5.30
N LYS A 212 -8.82 -3.41 4.21
CA LYS A 212 -9.65 -2.19 4.24
C LYS A 212 -11.07 -2.46 4.75
N ILE A 213 -11.68 -3.56 4.34
CA ILE A 213 -13.00 -3.98 4.84
C ILE A 213 -12.92 -4.33 6.33
N ASN A 214 -11.85 -4.97 6.79
CA ASN A 214 -11.70 -5.37 8.19
C ASN A 214 -11.63 -4.18 9.15
N ILE A 215 -10.97 -3.08 8.77
CA ILE A 215 -10.81 -1.88 9.62
C ILE A 215 -12.07 -1.00 9.69
N ARG A 216 -13.03 -1.19 8.79
CA ARG A 216 -14.31 -0.45 8.81
C ARG A 216 -15.09 -0.72 10.08
N ASN A 217 -15.68 0.33 10.65
CA ASN A 217 -16.51 0.26 11.86
C ASN A 217 -18.01 0.32 11.54
N ASP A 218 -18.37 0.78 10.35
CA ASP A 218 -19.74 0.78 9.87
C ASP A 218 -20.23 -0.65 9.62
N ARG A 219 -21.46 -0.92 10.04
CA ARG A 219 -22.15 -2.17 9.76
C ARG A 219 -23.57 -1.87 9.36
N VAL A 220 -24.03 -2.55 8.32
CA VAL A 220 -25.40 -2.47 7.83
C VAL A 220 -26.24 -3.61 8.36
N PHE A 221 -27.54 -3.33 8.56
CA PHE A 221 -28.50 -4.35 8.99
C PHE A 221 -28.97 -5.18 7.80
N PHE A 222 -29.09 -6.49 8.04
CA PHE A 222 -29.59 -7.47 7.05
C PHE A 222 -30.61 -8.41 7.70
N LYS A 223 -31.46 -8.99 6.84
CA LYS A 223 -32.52 -9.94 7.20
C LYS A 223 -32.49 -11.14 6.26
N GLU A 224 -33.04 -12.27 6.70
CA GLU A 224 -33.21 -13.44 5.84
C GLU A 224 -34.09 -13.12 4.63
N GLY A 225 -33.71 -13.60 3.46
CA GLY A 225 -34.33 -13.28 2.17
C GLY A 225 -33.76 -12.03 1.49
N ASP A 226 -32.98 -11.19 2.19
CA ASP A 226 -32.34 -10.07 1.55
C ASP A 226 -31.34 -10.54 0.47
N VAL A 227 -31.28 -9.78 -0.63
CA VAL A 227 -30.27 -9.95 -1.68
C VAL A 227 -29.30 -8.78 -1.62
N TRP A 228 -28.01 -9.10 -1.51
CA TRP A 228 -26.94 -8.12 -1.34
C TRP A 228 -25.79 -8.39 -2.31
N TRP A 229 -25.21 -7.34 -2.86
CA TRP A 229 -23.84 -7.40 -3.38
C TRP A 229 -22.88 -7.48 -2.19
N VAL A 230 -21.96 -8.44 -2.24
CA VAL A 230 -20.96 -8.66 -1.18
C VAL A 230 -19.57 -8.79 -1.76
N ASN A 231 -18.56 -8.31 -1.03
CA ASN A 231 -17.16 -8.60 -1.32
C ASN A 231 -16.89 -10.09 -1.01
N LEU A 232 -17.20 -10.95 -1.98
CA LEU A 232 -17.01 -12.40 -1.87
C LEU A 232 -15.53 -12.76 -1.92
N GLY A 233 -14.74 -11.98 -2.65
CA GLY A 233 -13.28 -12.11 -2.73
C GLY A 233 -12.80 -12.95 -3.90
N CYS A 234 -11.48 -13.08 -3.96
CA CYS A 234 -10.78 -14.03 -4.82
C CYS A 234 -10.41 -15.27 -3.99
N ASN A 235 -10.81 -16.46 -4.45
CA ASN A 235 -10.76 -17.72 -3.73
C ASN A 235 -9.93 -18.77 -4.47
N ILE A 236 -9.64 -19.89 -3.84
CA ILE A 236 -8.75 -20.92 -4.41
C ILE A 236 -9.54 -21.88 -5.30
N GLY A 237 -8.95 -22.31 -6.43
CA GLY A 237 -9.50 -23.35 -7.29
C GLY A 237 -10.92 -23.03 -7.80
N PHE A 238 -11.83 -23.99 -7.62
CA PHE A 238 -13.22 -23.94 -8.12
C PHE A 238 -14.20 -23.20 -7.19
N GLU A 239 -13.71 -22.63 -6.09
CA GLU A 239 -14.53 -21.76 -5.26
C GLU A 239 -14.98 -20.52 -6.03
N MET A 240 -16.22 -20.12 -5.80
CA MET A 240 -16.78 -19.05 -6.59
C MET A 240 -16.22 -17.68 -6.18
N ASP A 241 -15.63 -17.02 -7.16
CA ASP A 241 -15.06 -15.68 -7.02
C ASP A 241 -16.11 -14.58 -7.15
N GLY A 242 -15.84 -13.47 -6.48
CA GLY A 242 -16.40 -12.19 -6.84
C GLY A 242 -15.83 -11.66 -8.15
N LYS A 243 -16.53 -10.71 -8.76
CA LYS A 243 -16.16 -10.09 -10.03
C LYS A 243 -15.76 -8.63 -9.84
N HIS A 244 -15.18 -8.04 -10.88
CA HIS A 244 -14.78 -6.64 -10.94
C HIS A 244 -13.75 -6.24 -9.86
N LYS A 245 -13.43 -4.94 -9.79
CA LYS A 245 -12.40 -4.41 -8.86
C LYS A 245 -12.74 -4.60 -7.39
N GLU A 246 -14.02 -4.77 -7.06
CA GLU A 246 -14.49 -4.95 -5.69
C GLU A 246 -14.54 -6.43 -5.26
N PHE A 247 -14.22 -7.36 -6.17
CA PHE A 247 -14.38 -8.80 -5.92
C PHE A 247 -15.79 -9.11 -5.39
N SER A 248 -16.80 -8.54 -6.04
CA SER A 248 -18.17 -8.54 -5.55
C SER A 248 -19.06 -9.55 -6.29
N ARG A 249 -20.05 -10.11 -5.59
CA ARG A 249 -21.07 -11.00 -6.17
C ARG A 249 -22.38 -10.83 -5.42
N PRO A 250 -23.56 -10.97 -6.07
CA PRO A 250 -24.80 -10.94 -5.33
C PRO A 250 -25.00 -12.26 -4.59
N VAL A 251 -25.52 -12.18 -3.37
CA VAL A 251 -25.84 -13.32 -2.52
C VAL A 251 -27.21 -13.14 -1.90
N VAL A 252 -27.87 -14.25 -1.60
CA VAL A 252 -29.10 -14.28 -0.80
C VAL A 252 -28.73 -14.60 0.65
N VAL A 253 -29.23 -13.83 1.60
CA VAL A 253 -29.14 -14.11 3.03
C VAL A 253 -30.12 -15.24 3.36
N LEU A 254 -29.61 -16.44 3.64
CA LEU A 254 -30.45 -17.60 3.92
C LEU A 254 -30.83 -17.72 5.39
N LYS A 255 -29.84 -17.62 6.27
CA LYS A 255 -30.04 -17.76 7.71
C LYS A 255 -29.22 -16.72 8.45
N LYS A 256 -29.89 -15.92 9.28
CA LYS A 256 -29.21 -14.95 10.14
C LYS A 256 -28.79 -15.65 11.43
N TYR A 257 -27.51 -15.60 11.76
CA TYR A 257 -27.02 -16.15 13.03
C TYR A 257 -27.01 -15.10 14.13
N ASN A 258 -26.57 -13.88 13.80
CA ASN A 258 -26.57 -12.74 14.71
C ASN A 258 -26.56 -11.43 13.89
N LYS A 259 -26.28 -10.28 14.53
CA LYS A 259 -26.19 -8.99 13.83
C LYS A 259 -24.95 -8.83 12.93
N PHE A 260 -24.02 -9.78 12.94
CA PHE A 260 -22.74 -9.72 12.26
C PHE A 260 -22.53 -10.83 11.24
N SER A 261 -23.13 -12.01 11.41
CA SER A 261 -22.91 -13.14 10.49
C SER A 261 -24.20 -13.78 10.01
N PHE A 262 -24.13 -14.31 8.79
CA PHE A 262 -25.21 -15.03 8.14
C PHE A 262 -24.70 -16.09 7.18
N LEU A 263 -25.48 -17.17 7.05
CA LEU A 263 -25.33 -18.12 5.96
C LEU A 263 -25.91 -17.50 4.69
N SER A 264 -25.16 -17.59 3.60
CA SER A 264 -25.54 -17.06 2.30
C SER A 264 -25.41 -18.09 1.21
N VAL A 265 -26.22 -17.94 0.16
CA VAL A 265 -25.99 -18.59 -1.13
C VAL A 265 -25.64 -17.55 -2.17
N PRO A 266 -24.51 -17.69 -2.87
CA PRO A 266 -24.14 -16.76 -3.91
C PRO A 266 -24.84 -17.06 -5.24
N LEU A 267 -25.04 -15.99 -6.01
CA LEU A 267 -25.80 -16.01 -7.25
C LEU A 267 -24.87 -16.01 -8.48
N THR A 268 -25.33 -16.62 -9.56
CA THR A 268 -24.62 -16.67 -10.84
C THR A 268 -25.59 -16.48 -12.01
N THR A 269 -25.08 -15.93 -13.10
CA THR A 269 -25.78 -15.81 -14.39
C THR A 269 -25.58 -17.04 -15.28
N SER A 270 -24.76 -18.00 -14.84
CA SER A 270 -24.47 -19.22 -15.60
C SER A 270 -25.74 -20.07 -15.80
N THR A 271 -26.03 -20.35 -17.07
CA THR A 271 -27.15 -21.15 -17.55
C THR A 271 -26.93 -22.66 -17.45
N ASN A 272 -25.77 -23.11 -16.97
CA ASN A 272 -25.48 -24.54 -16.78
C ASN A 272 -26.26 -25.07 -15.57
N PHE A 273 -27.40 -25.71 -15.79
CA PHE A 273 -28.25 -26.24 -14.73
C PHE A 273 -27.73 -27.58 -14.20
N ASN A 274 -27.77 -27.75 -12.88
CA ASN A 274 -27.53 -29.02 -12.21
C ASN A 274 -28.38 -29.09 -10.93
N LYS A 275 -28.35 -30.23 -10.22
CA LYS A 275 -29.14 -30.41 -8.99
C LYS A 275 -28.85 -29.39 -7.89
N TYR A 276 -27.69 -28.74 -7.88
CA TYR A 276 -27.29 -27.73 -6.89
C TYR A 276 -27.61 -26.30 -7.31
N LYS A 277 -28.38 -26.10 -8.39
CA LYS A 277 -28.79 -24.77 -8.86
C LYS A 277 -30.30 -24.60 -8.78
N ILE A 278 -30.74 -23.41 -8.37
CA ILE A 278 -32.16 -23.00 -8.28
C ILE A 278 -32.28 -21.61 -8.91
N SER A 279 -33.21 -21.44 -9.85
CA SER A 279 -33.50 -20.13 -10.44
C SER A 279 -34.10 -19.20 -9.38
N VAL A 280 -33.60 -17.97 -9.29
CA VAL A 280 -34.12 -16.95 -8.37
C VAL A 280 -34.83 -15.80 -9.08
N GLY A 281 -35.05 -15.93 -10.39
CA GLY A 281 -35.65 -14.88 -11.21
C GLY A 281 -34.68 -13.73 -11.48
N MET A 282 -35.22 -12.53 -11.66
CA MET A 282 -34.44 -11.33 -11.95
C MET A 282 -33.85 -10.73 -10.66
N VAL A 283 -32.53 -10.55 -10.67
CA VAL A 283 -31.77 -9.83 -9.63
C VAL A 283 -30.97 -8.75 -10.34
N ASP A 284 -31.21 -7.49 -9.97
CA ASP A 284 -30.55 -6.33 -10.57
C ASP A 284 -30.68 -6.28 -12.11
N GLY A 285 -31.89 -6.58 -12.61
CA GLY A 285 -32.18 -6.61 -14.05
C GLY A 285 -31.70 -7.86 -14.80
N ILE A 286 -31.04 -8.82 -14.12
CA ILE A 286 -30.43 -9.99 -14.76
C ILE A 286 -30.99 -11.28 -14.16
N ASN A 287 -31.31 -12.27 -15.00
CA ASN A 287 -31.68 -13.60 -14.51
C ASN A 287 -30.54 -14.24 -13.72
N ALA A 288 -30.83 -14.62 -12.48
CA ALA A 288 -29.87 -15.16 -11.56
C ALA A 288 -30.28 -16.55 -11.07
N THR A 289 -29.28 -17.35 -10.72
CA THR A 289 -29.43 -18.70 -10.19
C THR A 289 -28.61 -18.82 -8.91
N ALA A 290 -29.23 -19.31 -7.84
CA ALA A 290 -28.55 -19.63 -6.59
C ALA A 290 -27.72 -20.91 -6.74
N ASN A 291 -26.44 -20.85 -6.40
CA ASN A 291 -25.52 -22.00 -6.48
C ASN A 291 -25.28 -22.62 -5.10
N LEU A 292 -26.03 -23.69 -4.79
CA LEU A 292 -26.04 -24.33 -3.47
C LEU A 292 -24.71 -25.02 -3.12
N SER A 293 -23.88 -25.40 -4.09
CA SER A 293 -22.56 -25.98 -3.79
C SER A 293 -21.54 -24.94 -3.30
N GLN A 294 -21.92 -23.66 -3.30
CA GLN A 294 -21.06 -22.53 -2.94
C GLN A 294 -21.61 -21.77 -1.72
N LEU A 295 -22.38 -22.45 -0.85
CA LEU A 295 -22.85 -21.88 0.41
C LEU A 295 -21.68 -21.40 1.26
N LYS A 296 -21.79 -20.18 1.80
CA LYS A 296 -20.74 -19.57 2.63
C LYS A 296 -21.33 -18.78 3.78
N ASN A 297 -20.69 -18.88 4.94
CA ASN A 297 -20.91 -17.95 6.05
C ASN A 297 -20.20 -16.62 5.74
N ILE A 298 -20.88 -15.50 5.88
CA ILE A 298 -20.39 -14.17 5.53
C ILE A 298 -20.54 -13.23 6.73
N ASP A 299 -19.53 -12.41 6.98
CA ASP A 299 -19.61 -11.28 7.93
C ASP A 299 -20.22 -10.05 7.26
N SER A 300 -21.06 -9.33 8.01
CA SER A 300 -21.81 -8.16 7.57
C SER A 300 -20.95 -6.99 7.10
N LYS A 301 -19.66 -6.92 7.48
CA LYS A 301 -18.70 -5.95 6.93
C LYS A 301 -18.49 -6.10 5.43
N ARG A 302 -18.79 -7.28 4.86
CA ARG A 302 -18.65 -7.56 3.42
C ARG A 302 -19.86 -7.11 2.60
N LEU A 303 -20.92 -6.63 3.23
CA LEU A 303 -22.11 -6.12 2.54
C LEU A 303 -21.79 -4.77 1.89
N ILE A 304 -22.09 -4.63 0.60
CA ILE A 304 -21.85 -3.39 -0.17
C ILE A 304 -23.17 -2.64 -0.33
N ASN A 305 -24.04 -3.13 -1.22
CA ASN A 305 -25.34 -2.54 -1.50
C ASN A 305 -26.44 -3.61 -1.53
N LYS A 306 -27.58 -3.27 -0.94
CA LYS A 306 -28.78 -4.12 -0.98
C LYS A 306 -29.41 -4.00 -2.35
N VAL A 307 -29.61 -5.13 -3.01
CA VAL A 307 -30.31 -5.21 -4.31
C VAL A 307 -31.82 -5.25 -4.09
N GLY A 308 -32.26 -6.04 -3.11
CA GLY A 308 -33.69 -6.22 -2.86
C GLY A 308 -33.97 -7.38 -1.91
N PHE A 309 -35.08 -8.07 -2.17
CA PHE A 309 -35.55 -9.21 -1.39
C PHE A 309 -35.98 -10.34 -2.33
N LEU A 310 -35.63 -11.57 -1.97
CA LEU A 310 -36.02 -12.76 -2.71
C LEU A 310 -37.43 -13.19 -2.34
N GLU A 311 -38.26 -13.55 -3.32
CA GLU A 311 -39.60 -14.06 -3.06
C GLU A 311 -39.62 -15.20 -2.04
N LYS A 312 -40.56 -15.12 -1.09
CA LYS A 312 -40.66 -16.05 0.04
C LYS A 312 -40.77 -17.52 -0.42
N LYS A 313 -41.49 -17.79 -1.51
CA LYS A 313 -41.64 -19.14 -2.08
C LYS A 313 -40.29 -19.71 -2.52
N ILE A 314 -39.51 -18.93 -3.25
CA ILE A 314 -38.17 -19.32 -3.73
C ILE A 314 -37.20 -19.50 -2.56
N LEU A 315 -37.24 -18.61 -1.56
CA LEU A 315 -36.41 -18.74 -0.36
C LEU A 315 -36.70 -20.05 0.40
N ILE A 316 -37.98 -20.43 0.53
CA ILE A 316 -38.38 -21.70 1.15
C ILE A 316 -37.89 -22.88 0.32
N GLU A 317 -38.00 -22.82 -1.01
CA GLU A 317 -37.49 -23.86 -1.91
C GLU A 317 -35.98 -24.06 -1.74
N ILE A 318 -35.20 -22.98 -1.72
CA ILE A 318 -33.74 -23.03 -1.49
C ILE A 318 -33.44 -23.70 -0.15
N LYS A 319 -34.08 -23.23 0.94
CA LYS A 319 -33.86 -23.81 2.28
C LYS A 319 -34.22 -25.29 2.33
N LYS A 320 -35.33 -25.69 1.72
CA LYS A 320 -35.77 -27.09 1.62
C LYS A 320 -34.77 -27.93 0.82
N LYS A 321 -34.21 -27.42 -0.27
CA LYS A 321 -33.23 -28.17 -1.06
C LYS A 321 -31.92 -28.34 -0.30
N ILE A 322 -31.49 -27.31 0.44
CA ILE A 322 -30.31 -27.37 1.31
C ILE A 322 -30.49 -28.39 2.43
N SER A 323 -31.65 -28.45 3.08
CA SER A 323 -31.90 -29.44 4.15
C SER A 323 -31.93 -30.89 3.66
N HIS A 324 -32.16 -31.11 2.36
CA HIS A 324 -32.11 -32.43 1.72
C HIS A 324 -30.79 -32.69 0.99
N LEU A 325 -29.79 -31.80 1.12
CA LEU A 325 -28.43 -32.18 0.76
C LEU A 325 -28.01 -33.24 1.78
N ASN A 326 -28.17 -34.51 1.43
CA ASN A 326 -27.63 -35.60 2.23
C ASN A 326 -26.13 -35.35 2.38
N LEU A 327 -25.73 -34.98 3.60
CA LEU A 327 -24.33 -34.85 4.01
C LEU A 327 -23.78 -36.17 4.57
N ASP A 328 -24.59 -37.23 4.48
CA ASP A 328 -24.31 -38.60 4.93
C ASP A 328 -23.23 -39.28 4.07
#